data_AF-A0A2V8JHM4-F1
#
_entry.id   AF-A0A2V8JHM4-F1
#
_cell.length_a   1.000
_cell.length_b   1.000
_cell.length_c   1.000
_cell.angle_alpha   90.00
_cell.angle_beta   90.00
_cell.angle_gamma   90.00
#
_symmetry.space_group_name_H-M   'P 1'
#
loop_
_entity.id
_entity.type
_entity.pdbx_description
1 polymer ?
#
loop_
_entity_poly.entity_id
_entity_poly.type
_entity_poly.pdbx_seq_one_letter_code
_entity_poly.pdbx_strand_id
1 'polypeptide(L)'
;MNLIHLHLLLNHVPTVGTVIALGLFLVSLVGKSDDLKRASLAVFFGIALLSLPTYMTGNAAQAAIKGRQGVSEDLVETHRDAALPALVLMEITGLVAWLGLWQFRRISRPTRWNLSAVLLLSVVTLVLMARAADIGGDIRHPEIASGTVGSEWIKSASIASFVLGRPWVWPASETLHFIGLALLLGVVLVVNLRMLGIGKNLPFAALHRMLPLGILGFGINSMTGMLFFIATPGQYTQNVAFFWKIVLVMLAGVNLLYLTMFDEPWALGPGDDAPLTSKVIAASAIFLWVGVIYCGRMLPFIGNSF
;
A
#
# COMPACT_ATOMS: atom_id res chain seq x y z
N MET A 1 -21.73 7.54 -0.25
CA MET A 1 -21.43 6.30 0.51
C MET A 1 -20.80 6.68 1.83
N ASN A 2 -21.18 6.03 2.94
CA ASN A 2 -20.49 6.19 4.22
C ASN A 2 -19.31 5.19 4.32
N LEU A 3 -18.40 5.40 5.28
CA LEU A 3 -17.19 4.57 5.41
C LEU A 3 -17.49 3.11 5.79
N ILE A 4 -18.60 2.86 6.48
CA ILE A 4 -19.06 1.50 6.81
C ILE A 4 -19.37 0.73 5.53
N HIS A 5 -20.15 1.33 4.62
CA HIS A 5 -20.47 0.74 3.33
C HIS A 5 -19.19 0.52 2.51
N LEU A 6 -18.30 1.52 2.49
CA LEU A 6 -17.03 1.38 1.79
C LEU A 6 -16.17 0.23 2.34
N HIS A 7 -16.12 0.04 3.67
CA HIS A 7 -15.42 -1.09 4.26
C HIS A 7 -16.03 -2.44 3.83
N LEU A 8 -17.35 -2.59 3.86
CA LEU A 8 -18.02 -3.82 3.40
C LEU A 8 -17.89 -4.09 1.90
N LEU A 9 -17.65 -3.04 1.10
CA LEU A 9 -17.36 -3.19 -0.32
C LEU A 9 -15.90 -3.65 -0.54
N LEU A 10 -14.98 -3.14 0.27
CA LEU A 10 -13.54 -3.35 0.11
C LEU A 10 -13.00 -4.57 0.86
N ASN A 11 -13.63 -5.01 1.95
CA ASN A 11 -13.13 -6.07 2.84
C ASN A 11 -12.83 -7.41 2.12
N HIS A 12 -13.58 -7.74 1.06
CA HIS A 12 -13.35 -8.93 0.27
C HIS A 12 -12.22 -8.79 -0.75
N VAL A 13 -11.84 -7.55 -1.11
CA VAL A 13 -10.84 -7.28 -2.16
C VAL A 13 -9.46 -7.85 -1.78
N PRO A 14 -8.90 -7.62 -0.57
CA PRO A 14 -7.63 -8.21 -0.20
C PRO A 14 -7.66 -9.73 -0.18
N THR A 15 -8.66 -10.35 0.45
CA THR A 15 -8.72 -11.80 0.62
C THR A 15 -8.97 -12.53 -0.70
N VAL A 16 -10.05 -12.17 -1.41
CA VAL A 16 -10.41 -12.80 -2.69
C VAL A 16 -9.38 -12.46 -3.77
N GLY A 17 -8.91 -11.22 -3.80
CA GLY A 17 -7.84 -10.79 -4.70
C GLY A 17 -6.58 -11.61 -4.51
N THR A 18 -6.15 -11.87 -3.27
CA THR A 18 -4.96 -12.66 -2.96
C THR A 18 -5.10 -14.11 -3.42
N VAL A 19 -6.29 -14.72 -3.26
CA VAL A 19 -6.57 -16.07 -3.79
C VAL A 19 -6.40 -16.09 -5.32
N ILE A 20 -7.01 -15.13 -6.02
CA ILE A 20 -6.92 -15.04 -7.48
C ILE A 20 -5.48 -14.81 -7.94
N ALA A 21 -4.77 -13.88 -7.29
CA ALA A 21 -3.38 -13.54 -7.60
C ALA A 21 -2.45 -14.73 -7.39
N LEU A 22 -2.61 -15.46 -6.27
CA LEU A 22 -1.83 -16.66 -5.99
C LEU A 22 -2.13 -17.76 -7.01
N GLY A 23 -3.39 -17.98 -7.38
CA GLY A 23 -3.77 -18.94 -8.42
C GLY A 23 -3.12 -18.61 -9.77
N LEU A 24 -3.22 -17.35 -10.21
CA LEU A 24 -2.57 -16.86 -11.43
C LEU A 24 -1.05 -17.05 -11.36
N PHE A 25 -0.45 -16.76 -10.20
CA PHE A 25 0.98 -16.90 -10.00
C PHE A 25 1.43 -18.37 -10.06
N LEU A 26 0.71 -19.29 -9.43
CA LEU A 26 1.01 -20.73 -9.51
C LEU A 26 0.90 -21.25 -10.95
N VAL A 27 -0.14 -20.86 -11.69
CA VAL A 27 -0.28 -21.18 -13.12
C VAL A 27 0.90 -20.62 -13.92
N SER A 28 1.35 -19.41 -13.61
CA SER A 28 2.51 -18.79 -14.27
C SER A 28 3.82 -19.56 -14.02
N LEU A 29 4.00 -20.14 -12.83
CA LEU A 29 5.18 -20.92 -12.45
C LEU A 29 5.17 -22.29 -13.14
N VAL A 30 4.02 -22.99 -13.11
CA VAL A 30 3.85 -24.30 -13.76
C VAL A 30 3.94 -24.19 -15.28
N GLY A 31 3.22 -23.23 -15.85
CA GLY A 31 3.22 -22.97 -17.29
C GLY A 31 4.48 -22.26 -17.80
N LYS A 32 5.40 -21.89 -16.91
CA LYS A 32 6.64 -21.16 -17.21
C LYS A 32 6.44 -19.86 -18.02
N SER A 33 5.25 -19.28 -18.01
CA SER A 33 4.91 -18.04 -18.74
C SER A 33 5.45 -16.82 -18.02
N ASP A 34 6.26 -15.99 -18.70
CA ASP A 34 6.79 -14.75 -18.13
C ASP A 34 5.75 -13.64 -18.10
N ASP A 35 4.85 -13.59 -19.08
CA ASP A 35 3.73 -12.64 -19.11
C ASP A 35 2.78 -12.85 -17.93
N LEU A 36 2.43 -14.11 -17.63
CA LEU A 36 1.60 -14.43 -16.47
C LEU A 36 2.30 -14.11 -15.15
N LYS A 37 3.63 -14.30 -15.06
CA LYS A 37 4.40 -13.89 -13.87
C LYS A 37 4.33 -12.37 -13.70
N ARG A 38 4.61 -11.60 -14.77
CA ARG A 38 4.53 -10.13 -14.76
C ARG A 38 3.12 -9.66 -14.36
N ALA A 39 2.07 -10.24 -14.94
CA ALA A 39 0.69 -9.92 -14.59
C ALA A 39 0.39 -10.22 -13.11
N SER A 40 0.79 -11.39 -12.61
CA SER A 40 0.56 -11.78 -11.20
C SER A 40 1.22 -10.82 -10.21
N LEU A 41 2.47 -10.40 -10.48
CA LEU A 41 3.18 -9.44 -9.64
C LEU A 41 2.50 -8.06 -9.63
N ALA A 42 1.95 -7.62 -10.77
CA ALA A 42 1.14 -6.41 -10.85
C ALA A 42 -0.15 -6.51 -10.03
N VAL A 43 -0.82 -7.65 -10.06
CA VAL A 43 -2.04 -7.90 -9.26
C VAL A 43 -1.70 -7.88 -7.76
N PHE A 44 -0.62 -8.53 -7.31
CA PHE A 44 -0.18 -8.46 -5.91
C PHE A 44 0.11 -7.02 -5.45
N PHE A 45 0.79 -6.22 -6.28
CA PHE A 45 1.03 -4.82 -5.96
C PHE A 45 -0.29 -4.02 -5.85
N GLY A 46 -1.23 -4.24 -6.77
CA GLY A 46 -2.55 -3.60 -6.72
C GLY A 46 -3.36 -3.97 -5.48
N ILE A 47 -3.31 -5.25 -5.07
CA ILE A 47 -3.97 -5.72 -3.83
C ILE A 47 -3.36 -5.06 -2.59
N ALA A 48 -2.04 -4.89 -2.54
CA ALA A 48 -1.38 -4.19 -1.44
C ALA A 48 -1.92 -2.76 -1.33
N LEU A 49 -1.91 -2.00 -2.43
CA LEU A 49 -2.46 -0.64 -2.45
C LEU A 49 -3.91 -0.59 -1.94
N LEU A 50 -4.76 -1.52 -2.37
CA LEU A 50 -6.17 -1.58 -1.94
C LEU A 50 -6.37 -2.10 -0.50
N SER A 51 -5.38 -2.77 0.08
CA SER A 51 -5.42 -3.22 1.47
C SER A 51 -5.31 -2.05 2.46
N LEU A 52 -4.57 -0.99 2.10
CA LEU A 52 -4.47 0.25 2.89
C LEU A 52 -5.86 0.88 3.19
N PRO A 53 -6.67 1.29 2.17
CA PRO A 53 -7.99 1.85 2.43
C PRO A 53 -8.95 0.83 3.04
N THR A 54 -8.79 -0.48 2.77
CA THR A 54 -9.61 -1.53 3.40
C THR A 54 -9.43 -1.53 4.92
N TYR A 55 -8.19 -1.49 5.40
CA TYR A 55 -7.89 -1.42 6.84
C TYR A 55 -8.33 -0.09 7.47
N MET A 56 -8.09 1.02 6.77
CA MET A 56 -8.46 2.36 7.26
C MET A 56 -9.97 2.51 7.41
N THR A 57 -10.74 2.05 6.42
CA THR A 57 -12.21 2.07 6.46
C THR A 57 -12.76 1.11 7.51
N GLY A 58 -12.05 0.01 7.84
CA GLY A 58 -12.39 -0.90 8.94
C GLY A 58 -12.32 -0.21 10.31
N ASN A 59 -11.28 0.58 10.56
CA ASN A 59 -11.16 1.36 11.79
C ASN A 59 -12.28 2.43 11.90
N ALA A 60 -12.64 3.07 10.78
CA ALA A 60 -13.78 3.97 10.74
C ALA A 60 -15.11 3.25 11.01
N ALA A 61 -15.28 2.04 10.47
CA ALA A 61 -16.45 1.20 10.69
C ALA A 61 -16.58 0.77 12.16
N GLN A 62 -15.48 0.35 12.80
CA GLN A 62 -15.41 0.05 14.23
C GLN A 62 -15.91 1.22 15.08
N ALA A 63 -15.40 2.43 14.83
CA ALA A 63 -15.83 3.63 15.57
C ALA A 63 -17.33 3.92 15.41
N ALA A 64 -17.89 3.65 14.23
CA ALA A 64 -19.29 3.96 13.93
C ALA A 64 -20.31 2.89 14.41
N ILE A 65 -19.84 1.67 14.73
CA ILE A 65 -20.69 0.58 15.25
C ILE A 65 -20.48 0.32 16.75
N LYS A 66 -19.55 1.04 17.40
CA LYS A 66 -19.29 0.93 18.84
C LYS A 66 -20.57 1.13 19.65
N GLY A 67 -20.80 0.29 20.67
CA GLY A 67 -21.99 0.33 21.52
C GLY A 67 -23.32 -0.06 20.87
N ARG A 68 -23.34 -0.59 19.63
CA ARG A 68 -24.58 -1.10 19.01
C ARG A 68 -24.95 -2.47 19.57
N GLN A 69 -26.25 -2.68 19.83
CA GLN A 69 -26.76 -3.99 20.25
C GLN A 69 -26.48 -5.07 19.19
N GLY A 70 -26.06 -6.25 19.64
CA GLY A 70 -25.73 -7.39 18.76
C GLY A 70 -24.35 -7.32 18.09
N VAL A 71 -23.50 -6.35 18.45
CA VAL A 71 -22.10 -6.26 17.99
C VAL A 71 -21.18 -6.48 19.18
N SER A 72 -20.31 -7.49 19.11
CA SER A 72 -19.28 -7.73 20.14
C SER A 72 -18.09 -6.80 19.93
N GLU A 73 -17.79 -5.93 20.90
CA GLU A 73 -16.60 -5.06 20.84
C GLU A 73 -15.30 -5.86 20.88
N ASP A 74 -15.27 -6.96 21.64
CA ASP A 74 -14.11 -7.85 21.75
C ASP A 74 -13.78 -8.54 20.40
N LEU A 75 -14.81 -9.00 19.67
CA LEU A 75 -14.62 -9.56 18.33
C LEU A 75 -14.17 -8.51 17.31
N VAL A 76 -14.66 -7.28 17.42
CA VAL A 76 -14.21 -6.18 16.55
C VAL A 76 -12.74 -5.84 16.80
N GLU A 77 -12.30 -5.81 18.06
CA GLU A 77 -10.90 -5.60 18.41
C GLU A 77 -10.01 -6.75 17.96
N THR A 78 -10.46 -8.00 18.15
CA THR A 78 -9.75 -9.20 17.70
C THR A 78 -9.64 -9.25 16.18
N HIS A 79 -10.70 -8.90 15.44
CA HIS A 79 -10.68 -8.77 13.98
C HIS A 79 -9.63 -7.74 13.54
N ARG A 80 -9.62 -6.54 14.16
CA ARG A 80 -8.64 -5.50 13.85
C ARG A 80 -7.21 -5.97 14.10
N ASP A 81 -6.97 -6.60 15.23
CA ASP A 81 -5.64 -7.06 15.63
C ASP A 81 -5.18 -8.25 14.77
N ALA A 82 -6.08 -9.10 14.26
CA ALA A 82 -5.80 -10.11 13.25
C ALA A 82 -5.56 -9.51 11.84
N ALA A 83 -6.26 -8.44 11.48
CA ALA A 83 -6.12 -7.76 10.20
C ALA A 83 -4.80 -7.00 10.05
N LEU A 84 -4.22 -6.52 11.16
CA LEU A 84 -2.97 -5.78 11.15
C LEU A 84 -1.76 -6.57 10.59
N PRO A 85 -1.40 -7.77 11.09
CA PRO A 85 -0.30 -8.54 10.54
C PRO A 85 -0.59 -9.01 9.10
N ALA A 86 -1.85 -9.25 8.75
CA ALA A 86 -2.25 -9.55 7.37
C ALA A 86 -1.96 -8.37 6.43
N LEU A 87 -2.31 -7.15 6.84
CA LEU A 87 -1.98 -5.92 6.12
C LEU A 87 -0.46 -5.76 5.96
N VAL A 88 0.30 -5.90 7.05
CA VAL A 88 1.77 -5.72 7.02
C VAL A 88 2.42 -6.71 6.05
N LEU A 89 2.05 -8.00 6.09
CA LEU A 89 2.59 -8.97 5.14
C LEU A 89 2.12 -8.72 3.70
N MET A 90 0.90 -8.22 3.49
CA MET A 90 0.44 -7.86 2.16
C MET A 90 1.23 -6.68 1.58
N GLU A 91 1.51 -5.65 2.38
CA GLU A 91 2.37 -4.53 1.98
C GLU A 91 3.77 -5.02 1.61
N ILE A 92 4.37 -5.90 2.42
CA ILE A 92 5.67 -6.50 2.10
C ILE A 92 5.58 -7.33 0.82
N THR A 93 4.55 -8.15 0.65
CA THR A 93 4.31 -8.94 -0.57
C THR A 93 4.21 -8.03 -1.79
N GLY A 94 3.45 -6.94 -1.72
CA GLY A 94 3.31 -5.94 -2.78
C GLY A 94 4.64 -5.25 -3.12
N LEU A 95 5.45 -4.88 -2.13
CA LEU A 95 6.77 -4.30 -2.34
C LEU A 95 7.73 -5.27 -3.02
N VAL A 96 7.78 -6.52 -2.56
CA VAL A 96 8.61 -7.58 -3.16
C VAL A 96 8.12 -7.91 -4.58
N ALA A 97 6.81 -7.89 -4.81
CA ALA A 97 6.23 -8.10 -6.13
C ALA A 97 6.56 -6.95 -7.10
N TRP A 98 6.47 -5.70 -6.64
CA TRP A 98 6.88 -4.54 -7.41
C TRP A 98 8.39 -4.55 -7.72
N LEU A 99 9.23 -4.99 -6.77
CA LEU A 99 10.65 -5.26 -7.04
C LEU A 99 10.82 -6.32 -8.14
N GLY A 100 9.98 -7.35 -8.17
CA GLY A 100 9.95 -8.35 -9.24
C GLY A 100 9.59 -7.77 -10.61
N LEU A 101 8.58 -6.89 -10.68
CA LEU A 101 8.24 -6.13 -11.90
C LEU A 101 9.40 -5.28 -12.38
N TRP A 102 10.10 -4.65 -11.44
CA TRP A 102 11.30 -3.87 -11.76
C TRP A 102 12.46 -4.75 -12.25
N GLN A 103 12.64 -5.95 -11.69
CA GLN A 103 13.62 -6.92 -12.19
C GLN A 103 13.27 -7.40 -13.61
N PHE A 104 11.99 -7.68 -13.90
CA PHE A 104 11.52 -7.99 -15.25
C PHE A 104 11.98 -6.96 -16.28
N ARG A 105 11.93 -5.67 -15.92
CA ARG A 105 12.45 -4.61 -16.77
C ARG A 105 13.96 -4.63 -16.94
N ARG A 106 14.70 -4.76 -15.83
CA ARG A 106 16.16 -4.55 -15.83
C ARG A 106 16.94 -5.75 -16.41
N ILE A 107 16.48 -6.95 -16.13
CA ILE A 107 17.18 -8.21 -16.43
C ILE A 107 16.30 -9.20 -17.23
N SER A 108 15.20 -8.71 -17.81
CA SER A 108 14.20 -9.46 -18.60
C SER A 108 13.42 -10.54 -17.84
N ARG A 109 13.83 -10.90 -16.62
CA ARG A 109 13.18 -11.91 -15.78
C ARG A 109 13.46 -11.68 -14.29
N PRO A 110 12.50 -11.92 -13.40
CA PRO A 110 12.72 -11.82 -11.96
C PRO A 110 13.65 -12.93 -11.51
N THR A 111 14.42 -12.63 -10.48
CA THR A 111 15.32 -13.59 -9.84
C THR A 111 14.53 -14.69 -9.12
N ARG A 112 15.10 -15.90 -9.04
CA ARG A 112 14.44 -17.05 -8.39
C ARG A 112 14.09 -16.75 -6.93
N TRP A 113 14.98 -16.08 -6.19
CA TRP A 113 14.71 -15.72 -4.80
C TRP A 113 13.49 -14.80 -4.68
N ASN A 114 13.32 -13.85 -5.61
CA ASN A 114 12.20 -12.91 -5.57
C ASN A 114 10.88 -13.64 -5.79
N LEU A 115 10.82 -14.53 -6.79
CA LEU A 115 9.64 -15.36 -7.04
C LEU A 115 9.31 -16.27 -5.84
N SER A 116 10.32 -16.92 -5.25
CA SER A 116 10.12 -17.74 -4.05
C SER A 116 9.66 -16.92 -2.85
N ALA A 117 10.18 -15.69 -2.68
CA ALA A 117 9.76 -14.78 -1.63
C ALA A 117 8.30 -14.36 -1.80
N VAL A 118 7.89 -13.94 -3.01
CA VAL A 118 6.48 -13.60 -3.30
C VAL A 118 5.57 -14.79 -3.06
N LEU A 119 5.98 -16.00 -3.46
CA LEU A 119 5.19 -17.21 -3.23
C LEU A 119 4.99 -17.47 -1.73
N LEU A 120 6.08 -17.49 -0.96
CA LEU A 120 6.02 -17.75 0.48
C LEU A 120 5.19 -16.67 1.20
N LEU A 121 5.48 -15.40 0.93
CA LEU A 121 4.80 -14.27 1.55
C LEU A 121 3.31 -14.25 1.21
N SER A 122 2.93 -14.52 -0.04
CA SER A 122 1.51 -14.54 -0.45
C SER A 122 0.72 -15.67 0.19
N VAL A 123 1.32 -16.87 0.35
CA VAL A 123 0.69 -17.99 1.07
C VAL A 123 0.46 -17.63 2.53
N VAL A 124 1.48 -17.10 3.22
CA VAL A 124 1.35 -16.70 4.63
C VAL A 124 0.34 -15.55 4.77
N THR A 125 0.38 -14.57 3.87
CA THR A 125 -0.58 -13.45 3.83
C THR A 125 -2.01 -13.96 3.68
N LEU A 126 -2.25 -14.92 2.78
CA LEU A 126 -3.57 -15.50 2.57
C LEU A 126 -4.10 -16.19 3.83
N VAL A 127 -3.26 -16.93 4.55
CA VAL A 127 -3.64 -17.57 5.83
C VAL A 127 -4.06 -16.52 6.86
N LEU A 128 -3.28 -15.45 7.02
CA LEU A 128 -3.60 -14.37 7.96
C LEU A 128 -4.88 -13.62 7.55
N MET A 129 -5.07 -13.35 6.25
CA MET A 129 -6.28 -12.72 5.73
C MET A 129 -7.52 -13.60 5.92
N ALA A 130 -7.41 -14.90 5.68
CA ALA A 130 -8.50 -15.85 5.89
C ALA A 130 -8.94 -15.85 7.37
N ARG A 131 -7.97 -15.84 8.30
CA ARG A 131 -8.24 -15.72 9.73
C ARG A 131 -8.94 -14.41 10.09
N ALA A 132 -8.46 -13.28 9.57
CA ALA A 132 -9.11 -11.98 9.80
C ALA A 132 -10.54 -11.95 9.24
N ALA A 133 -10.77 -12.57 8.06
CA ALA A 133 -12.08 -12.66 7.44
C ALA A 133 -13.05 -13.55 8.24
N ASP A 134 -12.57 -14.67 8.75
CA ASP A 134 -13.33 -15.61 9.61
C ASP A 134 -13.84 -14.90 10.87
N ILE A 135 -12.94 -14.26 11.63
CA ILE A 135 -13.30 -13.46 12.82
C ILE A 135 -14.25 -12.30 12.45
N GLY A 136 -14.07 -11.72 11.25
CA GLY A 136 -14.94 -10.66 10.74
C GLY A 136 -16.39 -11.12 10.51
N GLY A 137 -16.59 -12.38 10.14
CA GLY A 137 -17.91 -13.01 10.00
C GLY A 137 -18.65 -13.13 11.33
N ASP A 138 -17.93 -13.44 12.40
CA ASP A 138 -18.51 -13.66 13.73
C ASP A 138 -19.00 -12.37 14.42
N ILE A 139 -18.54 -11.18 13.99
CA ILE A 139 -18.85 -9.87 14.62
C ILE A 139 -20.36 -9.63 14.80
N ARG A 140 -21.19 -10.11 13.86
CA ARG A 140 -22.66 -10.00 13.89
C ARG A 140 -23.39 -11.34 13.94
N HIS A 141 -22.64 -12.44 13.98
CA HIS A 141 -23.16 -13.79 14.03
C HIS A 141 -22.62 -14.51 15.27
N PRO A 142 -22.95 -14.06 16.49
CA PRO A 142 -22.50 -14.73 17.71
C PRO A 142 -22.98 -16.20 17.80
N GLU A 143 -24.01 -16.57 17.05
CA GLU A 143 -24.51 -17.94 16.94
C GLU A 143 -23.53 -18.94 16.32
N ILE A 144 -22.58 -18.47 15.50
CA ILE A 144 -21.54 -19.32 14.89
C ILE A 144 -20.16 -19.16 15.54
N ALA A 145 -20.02 -18.23 16.49
CA ALA A 145 -18.75 -17.95 17.14
C ALA A 145 -18.26 -19.18 17.94
N SER A 146 -17.22 -19.84 17.44
CA SER A 146 -16.71 -21.11 18.00
C SER A 146 -15.80 -20.95 19.23
N GLY A 147 -15.95 -19.86 20.00
CA GLY A 147 -15.32 -19.69 21.32
C GLY A 147 -13.80 -19.50 21.35
N THR A 148 -13.12 -19.36 20.22
CA THR A 148 -11.66 -19.17 20.17
C THR A 148 -11.28 -17.72 19.89
N VAL A 149 -11.24 -16.89 20.94
CA VAL A 149 -10.53 -15.61 20.92
C VAL A 149 -9.03 -15.91 21.02
N GLY A 150 -8.38 -16.09 19.88
CA GLY A 150 -6.93 -16.32 19.83
C GLY A 150 -6.19 -15.09 20.33
N SER A 151 -5.19 -15.27 21.20
CA SER A 151 -4.32 -14.16 21.61
C SER A 151 -3.51 -13.66 20.41
N GLU A 152 -3.80 -12.44 19.94
CA GLU A 152 -3.00 -11.82 18.89
C GLU A 152 -1.59 -11.50 19.40
N TRP A 153 -0.58 -11.90 18.63
CA TRP A 153 0.82 -11.62 18.93
C TRP A 153 1.13 -10.11 18.82
N ILE A 154 0.42 -9.39 17.96
CA ILE A 154 0.58 -7.95 17.74
C ILE A 154 -0.78 -7.28 17.89
N LYS A 155 -0.94 -6.51 18.97
CA LYS A 155 -2.14 -5.72 19.22
C LYS A 155 -1.96 -4.30 18.74
N SER A 156 -2.97 -3.76 18.06
CA SER A 156 -2.99 -2.36 17.61
C SER A 156 -2.86 -1.40 18.80
N ALA A 157 -3.47 -1.76 19.93
CA ALA A 157 -3.39 -1.00 21.19
C ALA A 157 -1.96 -0.92 21.75
N SER A 158 -1.16 -1.99 21.61
CA SER A 158 0.23 -2.00 22.06
C SER A 158 1.13 -1.11 21.21
N ILE A 159 0.85 -1.02 19.90
CA ILE A 159 1.55 -0.09 19.00
C ILE A 159 1.15 1.34 19.34
N ALA A 160 -0.15 1.61 19.52
CA ALA A 160 -0.63 2.94 19.88
C ALA A 160 -0.04 3.42 21.22
N SER A 161 0.01 2.56 22.24
CA SER A 161 0.61 2.91 23.53
C SER A 161 2.12 3.13 23.44
N PHE A 162 2.84 2.39 22.59
CA PHE A 162 4.25 2.64 22.34
C PHE A 162 4.50 4.01 21.68
N VAL A 163 3.70 4.36 20.67
CA VAL A 163 3.84 5.62 19.93
C VAL A 163 3.46 6.82 20.81
N LEU A 164 2.34 6.74 21.53
CA LEU A 164 1.82 7.85 22.34
C LEU A 164 2.49 7.94 23.71
N GLY A 165 2.93 6.82 24.28
CA GLY A 165 3.52 6.77 25.62
C GLY A 165 4.98 7.23 25.68
N ARG A 166 5.64 7.44 24.52
CA ARG A 166 7.05 7.84 24.45
C ARG A 166 7.18 9.14 23.65
N PRO A 167 7.57 10.27 24.28
CA PRO A 167 7.56 11.59 23.64
C PRO A 167 8.38 11.70 22.34
N TRP A 168 9.41 10.86 22.16
CA TRP A 168 10.29 10.90 21.00
C TRP A 168 9.81 10.06 19.81
N VAL A 169 8.90 9.09 20.01
CA VAL A 169 8.50 8.14 18.96
C VAL A 169 7.73 8.84 17.85
N TRP A 170 6.82 9.75 18.22
CA TRP A 170 6.06 10.54 17.25
C TRP A 170 6.96 11.47 16.43
N PRO A 171 7.79 12.37 17.02
CA PRO A 171 8.72 13.22 16.26
C PRO A 171 9.74 12.43 15.41
N ALA A 172 10.23 11.29 15.91
CA ALA A 172 11.14 10.43 15.14
C ALA A 172 10.43 9.84 13.92
N SER A 173 9.19 9.39 14.08
CA SER A 173 8.37 8.88 12.97
C SER A 173 8.07 9.98 11.95
N GLU A 174 7.80 11.22 12.39
CA GLU A 174 7.61 12.37 11.48
C GLU A 174 8.88 12.69 10.70
N THR A 175 10.02 12.71 11.39
CA THR A 175 11.33 12.92 10.77
C THR A 175 11.60 11.87 9.69
N LEU A 176 11.40 10.59 10.02
CA LEU A 176 11.55 9.49 9.07
C LEU A 176 10.56 9.62 7.90
N HIS A 177 9.30 9.98 8.17
CA HIS A 177 8.30 10.18 7.12
C HIS A 177 8.70 11.29 6.13
N PHE A 178 9.28 12.40 6.62
CA PHE A 178 9.80 13.47 5.75
C PHE A 178 11.04 13.06 4.96
N ILE A 179 11.96 12.31 5.58
CA ILE A 179 13.12 11.74 4.86
C ILE A 179 12.63 10.81 3.74
N GLY A 180 11.67 9.93 4.03
CA GLY A 180 11.11 9.04 3.03
C GLY A 180 10.37 9.80 1.92
N LEU A 181 9.62 10.88 2.25
CA LEU A 181 9.01 11.77 1.25
C LEU A 181 10.08 12.39 0.34
N ALA A 182 11.17 12.89 0.91
CA ALA A 182 12.24 13.52 0.13
C ALA A 182 12.93 12.52 -0.81
N LEU A 183 13.19 11.29 -0.35
CA LEU A 183 13.76 10.22 -1.17
C LEU A 183 12.81 9.82 -2.31
N LEU A 184 11.54 9.56 -1.98
CA LEU A 184 10.53 9.14 -2.95
C LEU A 184 10.26 10.22 -3.99
N LEU A 185 9.97 11.44 -3.54
CA LEU A 185 9.67 12.56 -4.42
C LEU A 185 10.88 12.95 -5.26
N GLY A 186 12.09 12.95 -4.69
CA GLY A 186 13.31 13.25 -5.44
C GLY A 186 13.48 12.33 -6.64
N VAL A 187 13.30 11.02 -6.45
CA VAL A 187 13.40 10.04 -7.53
C VAL A 187 12.27 10.22 -8.55
N VAL A 188 11.03 10.33 -8.07
CA VAL A 188 9.86 10.53 -8.94
C VAL A 188 10.00 11.80 -9.77
N LEU A 189 10.42 12.91 -9.15
CA LEU A 189 10.53 14.20 -9.83
C LEU A 189 11.61 14.15 -10.91
N VAL A 190 12.81 13.65 -10.61
CA VAL A 190 13.89 13.60 -11.60
C VAL A 190 13.52 12.71 -12.80
N VAL A 191 12.90 11.54 -12.56
CA VAL A 191 12.45 10.64 -13.63
C VAL A 191 11.39 11.31 -14.52
N ASN A 192 10.39 11.95 -13.91
CA ASN A 192 9.28 12.56 -14.65
C ASN A 192 9.68 13.86 -15.33
N LEU A 193 10.58 14.67 -14.75
CA LEU A 193 11.14 15.85 -15.42
C LEU A 193 11.97 15.48 -16.65
N ARG A 194 12.77 14.40 -16.58
CA ARG A 194 13.41 13.82 -17.77
C ARG A 194 12.33 13.51 -18.80
N MET A 195 11.28 12.77 -18.43
CA MET A 195 10.22 12.39 -19.37
C MET A 195 9.57 13.59 -20.06
N LEU A 196 9.41 14.70 -19.34
CA LEU A 196 8.86 15.96 -19.87
C LEU A 196 9.83 16.75 -20.76
N GLY A 197 11.09 16.32 -20.86
CA GLY A 197 12.10 16.95 -21.70
C GLY A 197 13.03 17.91 -20.96
N ILE A 198 13.02 17.92 -19.63
CA ILE A 198 14.01 18.66 -18.82
C ILE A 198 15.19 17.73 -18.53
N GLY A 199 16.41 18.13 -18.92
CA GLY A 199 17.59 17.27 -18.75
C GLY A 199 17.62 16.05 -19.69
N LYS A 200 17.18 16.22 -20.96
CA LYS A 200 17.09 15.17 -22.00
C LYS A 200 18.36 14.31 -22.17
N ASN A 201 19.53 14.88 -21.90
CA ASN A 201 20.81 14.19 -22.04
C ASN A 201 21.08 13.18 -20.92
N LEU A 202 20.26 13.16 -19.86
CA LEU A 202 20.39 12.20 -18.77
C LEU A 202 19.86 10.82 -19.22
N PRO A 203 20.71 9.77 -19.24
CA PRO A 203 20.26 8.45 -19.66
C PRO A 203 19.33 7.83 -18.61
N PHE A 204 18.26 7.16 -19.06
CA PHE A 204 17.36 6.41 -18.16
C PHE A 204 18.06 5.30 -17.36
N ALA A 205 19.21 4.81 -17.85
CA ALA A 205 20.06 3.89 -17.10
C ALA A 205 20.63 4.51 -15.80
N ALA A 206 20.93 5.82 -15.80
CA ALA A 206 21.36 6.52 -14.59
C ALA A 206 20.19 6.71 -13.61
N LEU A 207 19.02 7.06 -14.11
CA LEU A 207 17.79 7.18 -13.32
C LEU A 207 17.39 5.88 -12.64
N HIS A 208 17.60 4.75 -13.31
CA HIS A 208 17.38 3.42 -12.73
C HIS A 208 18.18 3.17 -11.46
N ARG A 209 19.38 3.73 -11.32
CA ARG A 209 20.21 3.57 -10.11
C ARG A 209 19.62 4.30 -8.90
N MET A 210 18.74 5.27 -9.13
CA MET A 210 18.08 6.03 -8.06
C MET A 210 16.81 5.35 -7.57
N LEU A 211 16.19 4.45 -8.35
CA LEU A 211 14.93 3.79 -7.99
C LEU A 211 14.95 3.08 -6.62
N PRO A 212 16.02 2.38 -6.20
CA PRO A 212 16.08 1.80 -4.85
C PRO A 212 15.87 2.81 -3.73
N LEU A 213 16.31 4.06 -3.90
CA LEU A 213 16.05 5.14 -2.93
C LEU A 213 14.57 5.50 -2.90
N GLY A 214 13.90 5.50 -4.05
CA GLY A 214 12.46 5.71 -4.14
C GLY A 214 11.67 4.59 -3.44
N ILE A 215 12.08 3.33 -3.64
CA ILE A 215 11.49 2.16 -2.94
C ILE A 215 11.68 2.30 -1.43
N LEU A 216 12.89 2.62 -0.98
CA LEU A 216 13.19 2.85 0.43
C LEU A 216 12.33 3.98 1.00
N GLY A 217 12.23 5.10 0.29
CA GLY A 217 11.41 6.24 0.69
C GLY A 217 9.93 5.87 0.83
N PHE A 218 9.37 5.16 -0.15
CA PHE A 218 7.99 4.65 -0.07
C PHE A 218 7.80 3.69 1.11
N GLY A 219 8.73 2.75 1.34
CA GLY A 219 8.67 1.83 2.47
C GLY A 219 8.67 2.55 3.82
N ILE A 220 9.57 3.53 4.01
CA ILE A 220 9.63 4.36 5.21
C ILE A 220 8.29 5.10 5.41
N ASN A 221 7.74 5.69 4.35
CA ASN A 221 6.48 6.43 4.38
C ASN A 221 5.28 5.57 4.73
N SER A 222 5.17 4.38 4.13
CA SER A 222 4.08 3.45 4.40
C SER A 222 4.13 2.96 5.85
N MET A 223 5.32 2.60 6.36
CA MET A 223 5.50 2.16 7.74
C MET A 223 5.18 3.27 8.74
N THR A 224 5.79 4.44 8.60
CA THR A 224 5.57 5.58 9.51
C THR A 224 4.14 6.12 9.39
N GLY A 225 3.57 6.15 8.19
CA GLY A 225 2.17 6.51 7.94
C GLY A 225 1.20 5.59 8.67
N MET A 226 1.46 4.28 8.67
CA MET A 226 0.67 3.31 9.43
C MET A 226 0.86 3.43 10.94
N LEU A 227 2.07 3.75 11.43
CA LEU A 227 2.27 4.02 12.85
C LEU A 227 1.42 5.21 13.32
N PHE A 228 1.37 6.29 12.55
CA PHE A 228 0.50 7.43 12.86
C PHE A 228 -0.98 7.00 12.86
N PHE A 229 -1.41 6.30 11.83
CA PHE A 229 -2.79 5.86 11.70
C PHE A 229 -3.23 4.93 12.83
N ILE A 230 -2.39 3.97 13.22
CA ILE A 230 -2.68 3.03 14.31
C ILE A 230 -2.69 3.75 15.66
N ALA A 231 -1.80 4.72 15.87
CA ALA A 231 -1.74 5.49 17.11
C ALA A 231 -2.99 6.33 17.35
N THR A 232 -3.50 7.01 16.30
CA THR A 232 -4.61 7.96 16.43
C THR A 232 -5.61 7.85 15.26
N PRO A 233 -6.25 6.68 15.02
CA PRO A 233 -7.04 6.46 13.81
C PRO A 233 -8.15 7.49 13.61
N GLY A 234 -8.76 7.96 14.71
CA GLY A 234 -9.79 9.00 14.70
C GLY A 234 -9.36 10.32 14.04
N GLN A 235 -8.08 10.73 14.18
CA GLN A 235 -7.55 11.93 13.56
C GLN A 235 -7.55 11.85 12.02
N TYR A 236 -7.55 10.64 11.46
CA TYR A 236 -7.47 10.39 10.03
C TYR A 236 -8.81 10.00 9.43
N THR A 237 -9.56 9.10 10.09
CA THR A 237 -10.86 8.62 9.61
C THR A 237 -11.96 9.66 9.65
N GLN A 238 -11.72 10.82 10.27
CA GLN A 238 -12.66 11.94 10.32
C GLN A 238 -12.18 13.14 9.50
N ASN A 239 -11.03 13.03 8.83
CA ASN A 239 -10.37 14.14 8.15
C ASN A 239 -10.54 14.04 6.63
N VAL A 240 -11.17 15.05 6.02
CA VAL A 240 -11.40 15.10 4.57
C VAL A 240 -10.10 15.19 3.76
N ALA A 241 -9.09 15.90 4.26
CA ALA A 241 -7.79 16.00 3.60
C ALA A 241 -7.07 14.64 3.59
N PHE A 242 -7.29 13.81 4.62
CA PHE A 242 -6.76 12.44 4.62
C PHE A 242 -7.40 11.58 3.53
N PHE A 243 -8.71 11.66 3.31
CA PHE A 243 -9.35 10.91 2.22
C PHE A 243 -8.81 11.29 0.85
N TRP A 244 -8.70 12.59 0.57
CA TRP A 244 -8.08 13.05 -0.68
C TRP A 244 -6.63 12.60 -0.80
N LYS A 245 -5.85 12.62 0.29
CA LYS A 245 -4.49 12.08 0.31
C LYS A 245 -4.47 10.61 -0.12
N ILE A 246 -5.33 9.77 0.46
CA ILE A 246 -5.38 8.34 0.12
C ILE A 246 -5.80 8.11 -1.32
N VAL A 247 -6.81 8.83 -1.83
CA VAL A 247 -7.22 8.75 -3.24
C VAL A 247 -6.04 9.12 -4.17
N LEU A 248 -5.31 10.19 -3.87
CA LEU A 248 -4.16 10.61 -4.66
C LEU A 248 -3.00 9.60 -4.58
N VAL A 249 -2.76 8.98 -3.42
CA VAL A 249 -1.77 7.89 -3.28
C VAL A 249 -2.18 6.67 -4.12
N MET A 250 -3.46 6.30 -4.14
CA MET A 250 -3.95 5.19 -4.97
C MET A 250 -3.74 5.48 -6.46
N LEU A 251 -4.09 6.68 -6.91
CA LEU A 251 -3.88 7.11 -8.29
C LEU A 251 -2.39 7.17 -8.64
N ALA A 252 -1.53 7.62 -7.72
CA ALA A 252 -0.08 7.63 -7.89
C ALA A 252 0.48 6.20 -8.00
N GLY A 253 -0.07 5.25 -7.24
CA GLY A 253 0.26 3.83 -7.34
C GLY A 253 -0.12 3.22 -8.69
N VAL A 254 -1.29 3.56 -9.23
CA VAL A 254 -1.71 3.16 -10.59
C VAL A 254 -0.79 3.77 -11.65
N ASN A 255 -0.44 5.05 -11.51
CA ASN A 255 0.50 5.73 -12.40
C ASN A 255 1.88 5.05 -12.38
N LEU A 256 2.37 4.69 -11.20
CA LEU A 256 3.61 3.94 -11.03
C LEU A 256 3.55 2.54 -11.65
N LEU A 257 2.41 1.85 -11.53
CA LEU A 257 2.19 0.54 -12.14
C LEU A 257 2.22 0.64 -13.67
N TYR A 258 1.59 1.65 -14.24
CA TYR A 258 1.70 1.94 -15.68
C TYR A 258 3.17 2.13 -16.07
N LEU A 259 3.89 3.00 -15.36
CA LEU A 259 5.31 3.27 -15.63
C LEU A 259 6.21 2.06 -15.40
N THR A 260 5.77 0.99 -14.73
CA THR A 260 6.51 -0.27 -14.56
C THR A 260 6.08 -1.38 -15.52
N MET A 261 4.85 -1.33 -16.03
CA MET A 261 4.30 -2.31 -16.98
C MET A 261 4.56 -1.98 -18.44
N PHE A 262 4.84 -0.71 -18.78
CA PHE A 262 5.13 -0.30 -20.15
C PHE A 262 6.61 0.06 -20.32
N ASP A 263 7.18 -0.40 -21.42
CA ASP A 263 8.62 -0.30 -21.69
C ASP A 263 8.98 0.87 -22.61
N GLU A 264 8.01 1.41 -23.37
CA GLU A 264 8.17 2.60 -24.24
C GLU A 264 8.84 3.80 -23.56
N PRO A 265 8.47 4.19 -22.31
CA PRO A 265 9.06 5.37 -21.68
C PRO A 265 10.55 5.18 -21.33
N TRP A 266 11.03 3.94 -21.26
CA TRP A 266 12.38 3.59 -20.79
C TRP A 266 13.34 3.23 -21.91
N ALA A 267 12.84 3.00 -23.12
CA ALA A 267 13.63 2.75 -24.33
C ALA A 267 14.28 4.02 -24.91
N LEU A 268 13.94 5.20 -24.37
CA LEU A 268 14.41 6.49 -24.84
C LEU A 268 15.92 6.68 -24.57
N GLY A 269 16.68 7.00 -25.61
CA GLY A 269 18.10 7.34 -25.53
C GLY A 269 18.35 8.76 -25.00
N PRO A 270 19.61 9.12 -24.76
CA PRO A 270 20.00 10.51 -24.46
C PRO A 270 19.59 11.43 -25.62
N GLY A 271 18.86 12.51 -25.31
CA GLY A 271 18.38 13.47 -26.31
C GLY A 271 16.99 13.15 -26.88
N ASP A 272 16.51 11.90 -26.78
CA ASP A 272 15.23 11.48 -27.36
C ASP A 272 14.02 12.08 -26.62
N ASP A 273 13.06 12.54 -27.41
CA ASP A 273 11.77 13.02 -26.93
C ASP A 273 10.84 11.85 -26.58
N ALA A 274 10.25 11.93 -25.39
CA ALA A 274 9.22 10.98 -24.99
C ALA A 274 7.92 11.18 -25.80
N PRO A 275 7.17 10.09 -26.08
CA PRO A 275 5.83 10.18 -26.64
C PRO A 275 4.90 11.06 -25.79
N LEU A 276 3.89 11.67 -26.41
CA LEU A 276 2.94 12.55 -25.71
C LEU A 276 2.25 11.83 -24.53
N THR A 277 1.90 10.55 -24.70
CA THR A 277 1.31 9.70 -23.66
C THR A 277 2.21 9.63 -22.42
N SER A 278 3.51 9.38 -22.62
CA SER A 278 4.51 9.34 -21.54
C SER A 278 4.69 10.70 -20.86
N LYS A 279 4.62 11.81 -21.63
CA LYS A 279 4.66 13.16 -21.08
C LYS A 279 3.43 13.47 -20.21
N VAL A 280 2.23 13.12 -20.67
CA VAL A 280 0.99 13.29 -19.89
C VAL A 280 1.04 12.48 -18.59
N ILE A 281 1.51 11.23 -18.66
CA ILE A 281 1.63 10.35 -17.50
C ILE A 281 2.65 10.92 -16.50
N ALA A 282 3.78 11.43 -16.99
CA ALA A 282 4.78 12.06 -16.13
C ALA A 282 4.29 13.35 -15.46
N ALA A 283 3.59 14.22 -16.20
CA ALA A 283 2.96 15.42 -15.63
C ALA A 283 1.92 15.05 -14.58
N SER A 284 1.08 14.04 -14.85
CA SER A 284 0.08 13.57 -13.90
C SER A 284 0.72 12.99 -12.64
N ALA A 285 1.85 12.28 -12.75
CA ALA A 285 2.58 11.75 -11.60
C ALA A 285 3.06 12.87 -10.67
N ILE A 286 3.66 13.93 -11.24
CA ILE A 286 4.12 15.10 -10.47
C ILE A 286 2.92 15.77 -9.77
N PHE A 287 1.83 16.00 -10.51
CA PHE A 287 0.62 16.60 -9.96
C PHE A 287 0.04 15.78 -8.79
N LEU A 288 -0.06 14.46 -8.96
CA LEU A 288 -0.58 13.56 -7.93
C LEU A 288 0.28 13.63 -6.66
N TRP A 289 1.61 13.56 -6.77
CA TRP A 289 2.50 13.61 -5.61
C TRP A 289 2.53 14.98 -4.92
N VAL A 290 2.47 16.07 -5.68
CA VAL A 290 2.28 17.41 -5.10
C VAL A 290 0.97 17.49 -4.32
N GLY A 291 -0.11 16.92 -4.86
CA GLY A 291 -1.40 16.81 -4.18
C GLY A 291 -1.32 15.97 -2.89
N VAL A 292 -0.62 14.82 -2.91
CA VAL A 292 -0.41 13.98 -1.71
C VAL A 292 0.30 14.78 -0.60
N ILE A 293 1.32 15.57 -0.95
CA ILE A 293 2.06 16.41 0.00
C ILE A 293 1.18 17.53 0.52
N TYR A 294 0.45 18.21 -0.36
CA TYR A 294 -0.48 19.27 0.01
C TYR A 294 -1.53 18.75 0.99
N CYS A 295 -2.24 17.67 0.65
CA CYS A 295 -3.23 17.07 1.54
C CYS A 295 -2.62 16.59 2.86
N GLY A 296 -1.41 16.02 2.83
CA GLY A 296 -0.67 15.63 4.04
C GLY A 296 -0.33 16.81 4.95
N ARG A 297 0.10 17.95 4.37
CA ARG A 297 0.43 19.15 5.15
C ARG A 297 -0.82 19.87 5.65
N MET A 298 -1.94 19.75 4.95
CA MET A 298 -3.22 20.35 5.29
C MET A 298 -4.06 19.56 6.30
N LEU A 299 -3.59 18.40 6.77
CA LEU A 299 -4.29 17.62 7.81
C LEU A 299 -4.68 18.47 9.03
N PRO A 300 -3.80 19.33 9.60
CA PRO A 300 -4.17 20.14 10.76
C PRO A 300 -5.14 21.28 10.43
N PHE A 301 -5.06 21.84 9.22
CA PHE A 301 -5.76 23.08 8.86
C PHE A 301 -7.15 22.84 8.26
N ILE A 302 -7.31 21.79 7.44
CA ILE A 302 -8.56 21.51 6.73
C ILE A 302 -9.42 20.49 7.49
N GLY A 303 -8.79 19.56 8.23
CA GLY A 303 -9.51 18.49 8.88
C GLY A 303 -9.33 18.42 10.39
N ASN A 304 -8.82 19.50 11.01
CA ASN A 304 -8.72 19.66 12.46
C ASN A 304 -8.01 18.49 13.17
N SER A 305 -7.00 17.89 12.52
CA SER A 305 -6.13 16.93 13.18
C SER A 305 -5.12 17.66 14.07
N PHE A 306 -4.76 17.03 15.19
CA PHE A 306 -3.82 17.51 16.22
C PHE A 306 -4.41 18.56 17.16
#